data_AF-A0A7C3RN52-F1
#
_entry.id   AF-A0A7C3RN52-F1
#
_cell.length_a   1.000
_cell.length_b   1.000
_cell.length_c   1.000
_cell.angle_alpha   90.00
_cell.angle_beta   90.00
_cell.angle_gamma   90.00
#
_symmetry.space_group_name_H-M   'P 1'
#
loop_
_entity.id
_entity.type
_entity.pdbx_description
1 polymer ?
#
loop_
_entity_poly.entity_id
_entity_poly.type
_entity_poly.pdbx_seq_one_letter_code
_entity_poly.pdbx_strand_id
1 'polypeptide(L)' 'METENQPADAVGRQCRLLKPVRDREGRNHFDERPRIIRDFYNLDRRMFMVRFDDGTTTLVFPDEVALC' A
#
# COMPACT_ATOMS: atom_id res chain seq x y z
N MET A 1 -2.03 -24.90 -14.45
CA MET A 1 -0.89 -24.36 -13.69
C MET A 1 -1.32 -23.00 -13.20
N GLU A 2 -1.34 -22.87 -11.87
CA GLU A 2 -1.21 -21.67 -11.05
C GLU A 2 -2.16 -20.49 -11.32
N THR A 3 -3.19 -20.41 -10.48
CA THR A 3 -4.06 -19.24 -10.28
C THR A 3 -3.23 -18.11 -9.67
N GLU A 4 -2.65 -17.25 -10.50
CA GLU A 4 -1.95 -16.07 -10.02
C GLU A 4 -2.97 -15.03 -9.53
N ASN A 5 -3.02 -14.91 -8.21
CA ASN A 5 -3.96 -14.13 -7.43
C ASN A 5 -3.88 -12.63 -7.79
N GLN A 6 -4.77 -12.16 -8.67
CA GLN A 6 -5.01 -10.73 -8.87
C GLN A 6 -5.63 -10.13 -7.60
N PRO A 7 -5.08 -9.07 -6.99
CA PRO A 7 -5.87 -8.14 -6.22
C PRO A 7 -6.42 -7.07 -7.17
N ALA A 8 -7.33 -7.43 -8.07
CA ALA A 8 -8.19 -6.41 -8.69
C ALA A 8 -9.07 -5.70 -7.62
N ASP A 9 -9.05 -6.20 -6.38
CA ASP A 9 -9.89 -5.81 -5.25
C ASP A 9 -9.12 -5.22 -4.04
N ALA A 10 -7.87 -4.76 -4.23
CA ALA A 10 -7.10 -4.16 -3.12
C ALA A 10 -7.61 -2.75 -2.75
N VAL A 11 -8.12 -2.00 -3.72
CA VAL A 11 -8.59 -0.62 -3.51
C VAL A 11 -9.79 -0.62 -2.56
N GLY A 12 -9.72 0.20 -1.52
CA GLY A 12 -10.71 0.31 -0.45
C GLY A 12 -10.36 -0.49 0.81
N ARG A 13 -9.44 -1.45 0.74
CA ARG A 13 -9.04 -2.28 1.89
C ARG A 13 -8.02 -1.57 2.78
N GLN A 14 -8.09 -1.86 4.07
CA GLN A 14 -7.01 -1.51 5.00
C GLN A 14 -5.85 -2.49 4.84
N CYS A 15 -4.64 -2.00 5.04
CA CYS A 15 -3.43 -2.82 5.06
C CYS A 15 -2.55 -2.45 6.25
N ARG A 16 -1.64 -3.35 6.61
CA ARG A 16 -0.53 -3.06 7.54
C ARG A 16 0.75 -2.89 6.74
N LEU A 17 1.64 -2.03 7.20
CA LEU A 17 2.98 -1.91 6.65
C LEU A 17 3.85 -3.06 7.17
N LEU A 18 4.55 -3.75 6.28
CA LEU A 18 5.49 -4.84 6.61
C LEU A 18 6.92 -4.33 6.80
N LYS A 19 7.20 -3.11 6.34
CA LYS A 19 8.48 -2.42 6.47
C LYS A 19 8.23 -0.94 6.84
N PRO A 20 9.16 -0.26 7.51
CA PRO A 20 9.02 1.16 7.80
C PRO A 20 8.99 1.97 6.50
N VAL A 21 7.86 2.62 6.23
CA VAL A 21 7.69 3.52 5.09
C VAL A 21 7.78 4.95 5.61
N ARG A 22 8.69 5.73 5.03
CA ARG A 22 8.81 7.16 5.32
C ARG A 22 7.87 7.94 4.42
N ASP A 23 7.09 8.82 5.01
CA ASP A 23 6.36 9.82 4.24
C ASP A 23 7.31 10.89 3.66
N ARG A 24 6.73 11.89 2.99
CA ARG A 24 7.49 13.01 2.42
C ARG A 24 8.15 13.89 3.49
N GLU A 25 7.67 13.88 4.73
CA GLU A 25 8.22 14.62 5.87
C GLU A 25 9.25 13.79 6.68
N GLY A 26 9.49 12.53 6.30
CA GLY A 26 10.40 11.61 6.98
C GLY A 26 9.79 10.89 8.19
N ARG A 27 8.48 10.99 8.43
CA ARG A 27 7.78 10.31 9.51
C ARG A 27 7.59 8.83 9.17
N ASN A 28 7.70 7.99 10.20
CA ASN A 28 7.50 6.55 10.08
C ASN A 28 6.09 6.19 10.56
N HIS A 29 5.28 5.62 9.68
CA HIS A 29 3.89 5.24 9.95
C HIS A 29 3.72 3.73 10.18
N PHE A 30 4.78 3.01 10.59
CA PHE A 30 4.81 1.55 10.63
C PHE A 30 3.65 0.89 11.39
N ASP A 31 3.23 1.47 12.52
CA ASP A 31 2.15 0.91 13.36
C ASP A 31 0.73 1.27 12.87
N GLU A 32 0.62 2.02 11.77
CA GLU A 32 -0.66 2.45 11.23
C GLU A 32 -1.30 1.42 10.28
N ARG A 33 -2.60 1.61 10.04
CA ARG A 33 -3.40 0.77 9.14
C ARG A 33 -3.99 1.59 7.99
N PRO A 34 -3.16 2.07 7.06
CA PRO A 34 -3.64 2.92 5.99
C PRO A 34 -4.57 2.14 5.05
N ARG A 35 -5.37 2.88 4.29
CA ARG A 35 -6.28 2.33 3.28
C ARG A 35 -5.69 2.47 1.89
N ILE A 36 -5.71 1.40 1.10
CA ILE A 36 -5.34 1.46 -0.33
C ILE A 36 -6.40 2.26 -1.06
N ILE A 37 -6.02 3.36 -1.69
CA ILE A 37 -6.93 4.24 -2.42
C ILE A 37 -6.73 4.17 -3.94
N ARG A 38 -5.57 3.71 -4.40
CA ARG A 38 -5.31 3.43 -5.82
C ARG A 38 -4.36 2.27 -5.99
N ASP A 39 -4.53 1.58 -7.11
CA ASP A 39 -3.65 0.57 -7.65
C ASP A 39 -3.24 1.01 -9.06
N PHE A 40 -1.95 0.99 -9.34
CA PHE A 40 -1.42 1.42 -10.63
C PHE A 40 -0.11 0.70 -10.97
N TYR A 41 0.22 0.72 -12.25
CA TYR A 41 1.45 0.17 -12.79
C TYR A 41 2.34 1.31 -13.28
N ASN A 42 3.63 1.26 -12.92
CA ASN A 42 4.65 2.20 -13.37
C ASN A 42 5.94 1.44 -13.70
N LEU A 43 6.46 1.58 -14.92
CA LEU A 43 7.67 0.89 -15.39
C LEU A 43 7.66 -0.62 -15.08
N ASP A 44 6.57 -1.30 -15.45
CA ASP A 44 6.32 -2.73 -15.18
C ASP A 44 6.27 -3.14 -13.71
N ARG A 45 6.24 -2.18 -12.79
CA ARG A 45 6.06 -2.42 -11.36
C ARG A 45 4.67 -1.99 -10.93
N ARG A 46 3.99 -2.87 -10.23
CA ARG A 46 2.75 -2.53 -9.55
C ARG A 46 3.03 -1.80 -8.25
N MET A 47 2.22 -0.79 -7.95
CA MET A 47 2.30 -0.01 -6.74
C MET A 47 0.91 0.32 -6.21
N PHE A 48 0.81 0.49 -4.89
CA PHE A 48 -0.39 0.98 -4.23
C PHE A 48 -0.16 2.39 -3.71
N MET A 49 -1.16 3.25 -3.86
CA MET A 49 -1.26 4.50 -3.10
C MET A 49 -2.10 4.22 -1.86
N VAL A 50 -1.53 4.48 -0.69
CA VAL A 50 -2.22 4.30 0.59
C VAL A 50 -2.45 5.65 1.25
N ARG A 51 -3.56 5.78 1.97
CA ARG A 51 -3.92 6.97 2.75
C ARG A 51 -3.99 6.62 4.24
N PHE A 52 -3.29 7.39 5.05
CA PHE A 52 -3.29 7.32 6.50
C PHE A 52 -4.47 8.10 7.11
N ASP A 53 -4.71 7.94 8.40
CA ASP A 53 -5.86 8.57 9.08
C ASP A 53 -5.70 10.10 9.19
N ASP A 54 -4.46 10.61 9.18
CA ASP A 54 -4.15 12.04 9.13
C ASP A 54 -4.35 12.67 7.74
N GLY A 55 -4.71 11.86 6.74
CA GLY A 55 -4.91 12.29 5.35
C GLY A 55 -3.65 12.24 4.48
N THR A 56 -2.49 11.96 5.05
CA THR A 56 -1.23 11.79 4.31
C THR A 56 -1.34 10.59 3.37
N THR A 57 -0.67 10.68 2.22
CA THR A 57 -0.60 9.59 1.26
C THR A 57 0.83 9.20 0.95
N THR A 58 1.10 7.91 0.83
CA THR A 58 2.38 7.41 0.35
C THR A 58 2.20 6.29 -0.67
N LEU A 59 3.27 5.97 -1.37
CA LEU A 59 3.34 4.89 -2.32
C LEU A 59 4.09 3.71 -1.72
N VAL A 60 3.54 2.51 -1.92
CA VAL A 60 4.12 1.26 -1.41
C VAL A 60 4.07 0.18 -2.48
N PHE A 61 5.02 -0.74 -2.43
CA PHE A 61 4.97 -1.94 -3.24
C PHE A 61 4.04 -2.99 -2.62
N PRO A 62 3.46 -3.90 -3.43
CA PRO A 62 2.63 -4.98 -2.91
C PRO A 62 3.30 -5.86 -1.85
N ASP A 63 4.62 -6.06 -1.90
CA ASP A 63 5.37 -6.83 -0.90
C ASP A 63 5.67 -6.05 0.40
N GLU A 64 5.38 -4.75 0.43
CA GLU A 64 5.57 -3.90 1.61
C GLU A 64 4.32 -3.80 2.47
N VAL A 65 3.22 -4.42 2.04
CA VAL A 65 1.94 -4.36 2.74
C VAL A 65 1.28 -5.73 2.85
N ALA A 66 0.56 -5.94 3.95
CA ALA A 66 -0.35 -7.07 4.12
C ALA A 66 -1.78 -6.55 4.22
N LEU A 67 -2.67 -7.06 3.36
CA LEU A 67 -4.10 -6.74 3.43
C LEU A 67 -4.67 -7.27 4.75
N CYS A 68 -5.47 -6.45 5.42
CA CYS A 68 -6.22 -6.84 6.62
C CYS A 68 -7.53 -7.55 6.27
#